data_AF-A0A7W8HZ75-F1
#
_entry.id   AF-A0A7W8HZ75-F1
#
_cell.length_a   1.000
_cell.length_b   1.000
_cell.length_c   1.000
_cell.angle_alpha   90.00
_cell.angle_beta   90.00
_cell.angle_gamma   90.00
#
_symmetry.space_group_name_H-M   'P 1'
#
loop_
_entity.id
_entity.type
_entity.pdbx_description
1 polymer ?
#
loop_
_entity_poly.entity_id
_entity_poly.type
_entity_poly.pdbx_seq_one_letter_code
_entity_poly.pdbx_strand_id
1 'polypeptide(L)'
;MSLRIVLAAAAVLAFAAPAVAQEAPAAPPAEAPSAAEIAMEARGEAFKARMDQMQGEIEAAISGAGADQAKGMAEVDAILARYQPDIEGFIVDFEAFIDAEAGAEPDETKHAEMSGAKMGVRMALSGLPAQIRAGAQAALAAQVTVPAASTAAE
;
A
#
# COMPACT_ATOMS: atom_id res chain seq x y z
N MET A 1 24.35 21.13 6.05
CA MET A 1 24.62 22.28 6.94
C MET A 1 24.15 23.55 6.24
N SER A 2 23.64 24.52 7.02
CA SER A 2 23.33 25.91 6.63
C SER A 2 21.96 26.10 5.96
N LEU A 3 21.07 27.00 6.37
CA LEU A 3 20.95 27.89 7.52
C LEU A 3 19.52 28.46 7.43
N ARG A 4 18.76 28.41 8.52
CA ARG A 4 17.57 29.24 8.75
C ARG A 4 18.00 30.71 8.77
N ILE A 5 17.06 31.64 8.49
CA ILE A 5 17.11 33.13 8.49
C ILE A 5 16.78 33.59 7.04
N VAL A 6 15.58 34.07 6.72
CA VAL A 6 15.03 35.37 7.16
C VAL A 6 13.49 35.30 7.32
N LEU A 7 13.03 35.83 8.45
CA LEU A 7 11.65 36.15 8.82
C LEU A 7 11.52 37.68 8.79
N ALA A 8 10.56 38.26 8.05
CA ALA A 8 10.05 39.63 8.21
C ALA A 8 8.91 39.87 7.19
N ALA A 9 7.64 39.90 7.63
CA ALA A 9 6.94 41.11 8.08
C ALA A 9 6.54 42.07 6.94
N ALA A 10 5.26 42.02 6.56
CA ALA A 10 4.53 43.17 5.99
C ALA A 10 3.06 43.08 6.42
N ALA A 11 2.81 43.52 7.65
CA ALA A 11 1.50 44.06 8.02
C ALA A 11 1.37 45.50 7.47
N VAL A 12 0.15 46.04 7.56
CA VAL A 12 -0.35 47.40 7.22
C VAL A 12 -0.61 47.65 5.71
N LEU A 13 -1.79 48.07 5.23
CA LEU A 13 -2.76 49.08 5.72
C LEU A 13 -4.20 48.82 5.21
N ALA A 14 -5.17 49.18 6.06
CA ALA A 14 -6.62 49.19 5.85
C ALA A 14 -7.11 50.18 4.77
N PHE A 15 -8.23 49.89 4.08
CA PHE A 15 -9.32 50.84 3.79
C PHE A 15 -10.60 50.15 3.24
N ALA A 16 -11.70 50.31 3.99
CA ALA A 16 -13.13 50.42 3.60
C ALA A 16 -13.82 49.43 2.62
N ALA A 17 -14.64 48.50 3.17
CA ALA A 17 -15.90 48.00 2.58
C ALA A 17 -16.77 47.34 3.69
N PRO A 18 -18.12 47.39 3.64
CA PRO A 18 -18.98 46.90 4.70
C PRO A 18 -18.92 45.38 4.83
N ALA A 19 -18.88 44.94 6.08
CA ALA A 19 -18.70 43.57 6.51
C ALA A 19 -19.83 42.63 6.03
N VAL A 20 -19.46 41.65 5.21
CA VAL A 20 -19.92 40.27 5.37
C VAL A 20 -18.67 39.40 5.37
N ALA A 21 -17.86 39.53 6.43
CA ALA A 21 -16.83 38.56 6.72
C ALA A 21 -17.55 37.32 7.27
N GLN A 22 -17.88 36.37 6.39
CA GLN A 22 -18.08 35.00 6.82
C GLN A 22 -16.71 34.54 7.31
N GLU A 23 -16.49 34.71 8.62
CA GLU A 23 -15.32 34.23 9.33
C GLU A 23 -15.32 32.71 9.14
N ALA A 24 -14.63 32.25 8.10
CA ALA A 24 -14.37 30.84 7.90
C ALA A 24 -13.69 30.39 9.19
N PRO A 25 -14.21 29.35 9.88
CA PRO A 25 -13.57 28.85 11.08
C PRO A 25 -12.10 28.62 10.75
N ALA A 26 -11.21 29.19 11.56
CA ALA A 26 -9.80 28.86 11.47
C ALA A 26 -9.70 27.34 11.55
N ALA A 27 -9.15 26.70 10.51
CA ALA A 27 -8.95 25.27 10.52
C ALA A 27 -8.14 24.92 11.78
N PRO A 28 -8.58 23.94 12.58
CA PRO A 28 -7.80 23.52 13.74
C PRO A 28 -6.39 23.15 13.25
N PRO A 29 -5.34 23.43 14.04
CA PRO A 29 -4.00 22.99 13.71
C PRO A 29 -4.01 21.49 13.47
N ALA A 30 -3.41 21.04 12.37
CA ALA A 30 -3.21 19.61 12.15
C ALA A 30 -2.37 19.06 13.31
N GLU A 31 -2.89 18.06 14.01
CA GLU A 31 -2.15 17.36 15.05
C GLU A 31 -0.95 16.67 14.40
N ALA A 32 0.20 16.75 15.08
CA ALA A 32 1.40 16.08 14.60
C ALA A 32 1.22 14.56 14.74
N PRO A 33 1.70 13.77 13.77
CA PRO A 33 1.56 12.31 13.82
C PRO A 33 2.24 11.75 15.07
N SER A 34 1.56 10.80 15.69
CA SER A 34 2.06 10.07 16.85
C SER A 34 3.24 9.17 16.49
N ALA A 35 4.00 8.76 17.50
CA ALA A 35 5.09 7.81 17.30
C ALA A 35 4.60 6.45 16.76
N ALA A 36 3.38 6.04 17.11
CA ALA A 36 2.76 4.81 16.64
C ALA A 36 2.42 4.90 15.15
N GLU A 37 1.84 6.02 14.70
CA GLU A 37 1.57 6.28 13.28
C GLU A 37 2.85 6.29 12.44
N ILE A 38 3.91 6.97 12.92
CA ILE A 38 5.21 7.00 12.22
C ILE A 38 5.80 5.59 12.08
N ALA A 39 5.71 4.77 13.13
CA ALA A 39 6.20 3.40 13.09
C ALA A 39 5.38 2.52 12.13
N MET A 40 4.06 2.67 12.12
CA MET A 40 3.17 1.95 11.22
C MET A 40 3.39 2.36 9.75
N GLU A 41 3.60 3.64 9.48
CA GLU A 41 3.95 4.15 8.15
C GLU A 41 5.27 3.55 7.65
N ALA A 42 6.32 3.58 8.48
CA ALA A 42 7.59 2.95 8.15
C ALA A 42 7.46 1.44 7.89
N ARG A 43 6.58 0.76 8.65
CA ARG A 43 6.27 -0.65 8.45
C ARG A 43 5.52 -0.89 7.13
N GLY A 44 4.59 -0.02 6.78
CA GLY A 44 3.86 -0.04 5.51
C GLY A 44 4.79 0.14 4.31
N GLU A 45 5.71 1.10 4.36
CA GLU A 45 6.71 1.31 3.31
C GLU A 45 7.64 0.11 3.14
N ALA A 46 8.10 -0.49 4.26
CA ALA A 46 8.90 -1.71 4.20
C ALA A 46 8.12 -2.88 3.59
N PHE A 47 6.85 -3.04 3.95
CA PHE A 47 5.98 -4.07 3.37
C PHE A 47 5.76 -3.85 1.88
N LYS A 48 5.49 -2.62 1.45
CA LYS A 48 5.36 -2.23 0.04
C LYS A 48 6.61 -2.62 -0.75
N ALA A 49 7.79 -2.24 -0.27
CA ALA A 49 9.06 -2.59 -0.93
C ALA A 49 9.24 -4.10 -1.07
N ARG A 50 8.80 -4.90 -0.09
CA ARG A 50 8.81 -6.37 -0.18
C ARG A 50 7.83 -6.90 -1.22
N MET A 51 6.63 -6.32 -1.32
CA MET A 51 5.65 -6.72 -2.34
C MET A 51 6.12 -6.38 -3.75
N ASP A 52 6.76 -5.22 -3.94
CA ASP A 52 7.38 -4.83 -5.22
C ASP A 52 8.51 -5.80 -5.61
N GLN A 53 9.33 -6.23 -4.63
CA GLN A 53 10.35 -7.25 -4.85
C GLN A 53 9.73 -8.59 -5.26
N MET A 54 8.69 -9.04 -4.55
CA MET A 54 7.96 -10.27 -4.87
C MET A 54 7.41 -10.22 -6.29
N GLN A 55 6.81 -9.10 -6.70
CA GLN A 55 6.30 -8.93 -8.05
C GLN A 55 7.41 -9.12 -9.09
N GLY A 56 8.56 -8.47 -8.90
CA GLY A 56 9.71 -8.63 -9.81
C GLY A 56 10.21 -10.08 -9.88
N GLU A 57 10.24 -10.81 -8.76
CA GLU A 57 10.60 -12.24 -8.74
C GLU A 57 9.59 -13.09 -9.53
N ILE A 58 8.29 -12.80 -9.43
CA ILE A 58 7.23 -13.53 -10.14
C ILE A 58 7.28 -13.26 -11.64
N GLU A 59 7.47 -12.01 -12.05
CA GLU A 59 7.65 -11.66 -13.47
C GLU A 59 8.89 -12.36 -14.06
N ALA A 60 9.99 -12.41 -13.31
CA ALA A 60 11.19 -13.14 -13.71
C ALA A 60 10.95 -14.65 -13.81
N ALA A 61 10.22 -15.26 -12.87
CA ALA A 61 9.85 -16.68 -12.92
C ALA A 61 8.96 -16.99 -14.13
N ILE A 62 7.96 -16.15 -14.39
CA ILE A 62 7.06 -16.28 -15.54
C ILE A 62 7.85 -16.18 -16.86
N SER A 63 8.77 -15.22 -16.98
CA SER A 63 9.59 -15.06 -18.17
C SER A 63 10.62 -16.19 -18.34
N GLY A 64 11.24 -16.64 -17.25
CA GLY A 64 12.24 -17.72 -17.23
C GLY A 64 11.67 -19.14 -17.41
N ALA A 65 10.35 -19.29 -17.30
CA ALA A 65 9.64 -20.54 -17.56
C ALA A 65 9.56 -20.89 -19.06
N GLY A 66 9.51 -19.88 -19.94
CA GLY A 66 9.28 -20.09 -21.37
C GLY A 66 7.96 -20.84 -21.61
N ALA A 67 8.03 -21.93 -22.38
CA ALA A 67 6.86 -22.80 -22.66
C ALA A 67 6.53 -23.79 -21.52
N ASP A 68 7.37 -23.90 -20.49
CA ASP A 68 7.15 -24.83 -19.37
C ASP A 68 6.28 -24.18 -18.28
N GLN A 69 4.97 -24.25 -18.47
CA GLN A 69 4.00 -23.73 -17.50
C GLN A 69 4.13 -24.39 -16.12
N ALA A 70 4.48 -25.68 -16.06
CA ALA A 70 4.59 -26.39 -14.78
C ALA A 70 5.78 -25.87 -13.98
N LYS A 71 6.92 -25.64 -14.63
CA LYS A 71 8.09 -24.99 -14.03
C LYS A 71 7.73 -23.58 -13.55
N GLY A 72 7.10 -22.76 -14.39
CA GLY A 72 6.72 -21.39 -14.03
C GLY A 72 5.81 -21.33 -12.80
N MET A 73 4.80 -22.20 -12.74
CA MET A 73 3.91 -22.27 -11.57
C MET A 73 4.64 -22.76 -10.31
N ALA A 74 5.55 -23.73 -10.41
CA ALA A 74 6.33 -24.20 -9.29
C ALA A 74 7.26 -23.10 -8.72
N GLU A 75 7.87 -22.28 -9.58
CA GLU A 75 8.68 -21.14 -9.17
C GLU A 75 7.84 -20.04 -8.51
N VAL A 76 6.68 -19.71 -9.08
CA VAL A 76 5.72 -18.75 -8.48
C VAL A 76 5.26 -19.22 -7.11
N ASP A 77 4.92 -20.50 -6.96
CA ASP A 77 4.51 -21.07 -5.68
C ASP A 77 5.62 -21.00 -4.63
N ALA A 78 6.87 -21.26 -5.02
CA ALA A 78 8.02 -21.14 -4.13
C ALA A 78 8.28 -19.68 -3.70
N ILE A 79 8.08 -18.72 -4.61
CA ILE A 79 8.16 -17.29 -4.30
C ILE A 79 7.05 -16.91 -3.31
N LEU A 80 5.80 -17.24 -3.60
CA LEU A 80 4.67 -16.91 -2.72
C LEU A 80 4.85 -17.49 -1.31
N ALA A 81 5.33 -18.73 -1.21
CA ALA A 81 5.61 -19.36 0.08
C ALA A 81 6.70 -18.61 0.88
N ARG A 82 7.68 -18.00 0.21
CA ARG A 82 8.72 -17.19 0.86
C ARG A 82 8.18 -15.88 1.43
N TYR A 83 7.22 -15.25 0.75
CA TYR A 83 6.64 -13.96 1.14
C TYR A 83 5.42 -14.07 2.05
N GLN A 84 4.78 -15.24 2.13
CA GLN A 84 3.67 -15.50 3.04
C GLN A 84 3.90 -15.02 4.50
N PRO A 85 5.03 -15.34 5.17
CA PRO A 85 5.26 -14.86 6.53
C PRO A 85 5.38 -13.32 6.63
N ASP A 86 5.88 -12.63 5.60
CA ASP A 86 5.93 -11.17 5.59
C ASP A 86 4.51 -10.57 5.51
N ILE A 87 3.61 -11.17 4.71
CA ILE A 87 2.20 -10.76 4.59
C ILE A 87 1.46 -11.01 5.92
N GLU A 88 1.61 -12.20 6.49
CA GLU A 88 0.98 -12.55 7.76
C GLU A 88 1.48 -11.66 8.90
N GLY A 89 2.79 -11.40 8.95
CA GLY A 89 3.39 -10.49 9.92
C GLY A 89 2.84 -9.06 9.79
N PHE A 90 2.71 -8.54 8.57
CA PHE A 90 2.14 -7.21 8.35
C PHE A 90 0.67 -7.13 8.77
N ILE A 91 -0.13 -8.16 8.50
CA ILE A 91 -1.53 -8.23 8.97
C ILE A 91 -1.58 -8.12 10.50
N VAL A 92 -0.76 -8.90 11.22
CA VAL A 92 -0.74 -8.87 12.69
C VAL A 92 -0.34 -7.49 13.22
N ASP A 93 0.69 -6.87 12.63
CA ASP A 93 1.14 -5.54 13.03
C ASP A 93 0.06 -4.47 12.79
N PHE A 94 -0.62 -4.54 11.64
CA PHE A 94 -1.72 -3.62 11.30
C PHE A 94 -2.91 -3.80 12.24
N GLU A 95 -3.29 -5.03 12.57
CA GLU A 95 -4.37 -5.30 13.51
C GLU A 95 -4.06 -4.76 14.90
N ALA A 96 -2.83 -4.96 15.38
CA ALA A 96 -2.38 -4.41 16.66
C ALA A 96 -2.38 -2.88 16.67
N PHE A 97 -2.00 -2.24 15.56
CA PHE A 97 -2.09 -0.79 15.41
C PHE A 97 -3.54 -0.30 15.51
N ILE A 98 -4.46 -0.90 14.75
CA ILE A 98 -5.87 -0.52 14.80
C ILE A 98 -6.50 -0.77 16.17
N ASP A 99 -6.14 -1.87 16.85
CA ASP A 99 -6.64 -2.15 18.20
C ASP A 99 -6.14 -1.14 19.23
N ALA A 100 -4.92 -0.61 19.06
CA ALA A 100 -4.40 0.47 19.89
C ALA A 100 -5.15 1.80 19.65
N GLU A 101 -5.39 2.16 18.39
CA GLU A 101 -6.14 3.36 18.01
C GLU A 101 -7.60 3.29 18.48
N ALA A 102 -8.25 2.14 18.29
CA ALA A 102 -9.63 1.92 18.71
C ALA A 102 -9.76 2.01 20.24
N GLY A 103 -8.77 1.51 21.00
CA GLY A 103 -8.74 1.64 22.46
C GLY A 103 -8.58 3.08 22.95
N ALA A 104 -8.06 3.99 22.12
CA ALA A 104 -7.95 5.42 22.42
C ALA A 104 -9.18 6.23 21.95
N GLU A 105 -10.05 5.65 21.12
CA GLU A 105 -11.22 6.32 20.56
C GLU A 105 -12.46 6.14 21.46
N PRO A 106 -12.98 7.23 22.07
CA PRO A 106 -14.17 7.15 22.92
C PRO A 106 -15.48 6.99 22.13
N ASP A 107 -15.49 7.24 20.82
CA ASP A 107 -16.68 7.10 19.98
C ASP A 107 -16.88 5.64 19.51
N GLU A 108 -18.00 5.04 19.92
CA GLU A 108 -18.34 3.65 19.60
C GLU A 108 -18.63 3.43 18.09
N THR A 109 -19.08 4.46 17.38
CA THR A 109 -19.30 4.41 15.92
C THR A 109 -17.97 4.31 15.20
N LYS A 110 -17.02 5.19 15.54
CA LYS A 110 -15.67 5.15 14.96
C LYS A 110 -14.93 3.86 15.32
N HIS A 111 -15.11 3.36 16.54
CA HIS A 111 -14.57 2.06 16.94
C HIS A 111 -15.11 0.93 16.04
N ALA A 112 -16.41 0.94 15.73
CA ALA A 112 -17.01 -0.01 14.80
C ALA A 112 -16.47 0.14 13.37
N GLU A 113 -16.27 1.36 12.89
CA GLU A 113 -15.66 1.65 11.58
C GLU A 113 -14.21 1.13 11.49
N MET A 114 -13.39 1.38 12.52
CA MET A 114 -12.03 0.87 12.62
C MET A 114 -11.98 -0.66 12.60
N SER A 115 -12.87 -1.31 13.34
CA SER A 115 -13.00 -2.77 13.34
C SER A 115 -13.40 -3.32 11.97
N GLY A 116 -14.34 -2.66 11.28
CA GLY A 116 -14.72 -2.98 9.91
C GLY A 116 -13.57 -2.85 8.93
N ALA A 117 -12.80 -1.75 9.02
CA ALA A 117 -11.61 -1.52 8.20
C ALA A 117 -10.54 -2.60 8.44
N LYS A 118 -10.30 -2.96 9.71
CA LYS A 118 -9.39 -4.05 10.11
C LYS A 118 -9.74 -5.37 9.42
N MET A 119 -11.01 -5.77 9.49
CA MET A 119 -11.49 -6.98 8.81
C MET A 119 -11.32 -6.90 7.29
N GLY A 120 -11.64 -5.75 6.69
CA GLY A 120 -11.49 -5.54 5.25
C GLY A 120 -10.05 -5.71 4.77
N VAL A 121 -9.09 -5.09 5.47
CA VAL A 121 -7.66 -5.19 5.16
C VAL A 121 -7.15 -6.62 5.35
N ARG A 122 -7.53 -7.30 6.45
CA ARG A 122 -7.16 -8.71 6.67
C ARG A 122 -7.62 -9.59 5.51
N MET A 123 -8.88 -9.47 5.10
CA MET A 123 -9.42 -10.24 3.98
C MET A 123 -8.73 -9.94 2.65
N ALA A 124 -8.43 -8.67 2.38
CA ALA A 124 -7.72 -8.27 1.16
C ALA A 124 -6.30 -8.86 1.11
N LEU A 125 -5.54 -8.74 2.21
CA LEU A 125 -4.15 -9.18 2.26
C LEU A 125 -4.01 -10.71 2.30
N SER A 126 -4.88 -11.39 3.05
CA SER A 126 -4.89 -12.87 3.08
C SER A 126 -5.28 -13.50 1.73
N GLY A 127 -6.07 -12.81 0.92
CA GLY A 127 -6.44 -13.26 -0.43
C GLY A 127 -5.37 -13.00 -1.50
N LEU A 128 -4.36 -12.18 -1.21
CA LEU A 128 -3.37 -11.70 -2.17
C LEU A 128 -2.55 -12.84 -2.81
N PRO A 129 -2.05 -13.85 -2.08
CA PRO A 129 -1.31 -14.96 -2.70
C PRO A 129 -2.14 -15.75 -3.71
N ALA A 130 -3.43 -15.97 -3.44
CA ALA A 130 -4.32 -16.69 -4.35
C ALA A 130 -4.58 -15.89 -5.63
N GLN A 131 -4.77 -14.57 -5.51
CA GLN A 131 -4.94 -13.68 -6.66
C GLN A 131 -3.69 -13.67 -7.55
N ILE A 132 -2.50 -13.59 -6.94
CA ILE A 132 -1.24 -13.63 -7.68
C ILE A 132 -1.05 -14.96 -8.41
N ARG A 133 -1.30 -16.08 -7.73
CA ARG A 133 -1.23 -17.41 -8.34
C ARG A 133 -2.14 -17.50 -9.57
N ALA A 134 -3.38 -17.02 -9.46
CA ALA A 134 -4.33 -17.00 -10.57
C ALA A 134 -3.86 -16.12 -11.74
N GLY A 135 -3.31 -14.94 -11.45
CA GLY A 135 -2.74 -14.04 -12.45
C GLY A 135 -1.53 -14.65 -13.17
N ALA A 136 -0.62 -15.27 -12.42
CA ALA A 136 0.54 -15.96 -12.97
C ALA A 136 0.16 -17.14 -13.87
N GLN A 137 -0.85 -17.92 -13.46
CA GLN A 137 -1.37 -19.02 -14.28
C GLN A 137 -1.90 -18.52 -15.63
N ALA A 138 -2.65 -17.41 -15.63
CA ALA A 138 -3.16 -16.79 -16.84
C ALA A 138 -2.03 -16.26 -17.73
N ALA A 139 -1.01 -15.62 -17.15
CA ALA A 139 0.15 -15.09 -17.87
C ALA A 139 0.98 -16.22 -18.51
N LEU A 140 1.24 -17.31 -17.79
CA LEU A 140 1.94 -18.48 -18.33
C LEU A 140 1.15 -19.16 -19.45
N ALA A 141 -0.17 -19.30 -19.29
CA ALA A 141 -1.03 -19.86 -20.35
C ALA A 141 -0.99 -19.01 -21.63
N ALA A 142 -0.92 -17.68 -21.50
CA ALA A 142 -0.80 -16.77 -22.63
C ALA A 142 0.56 -16.89 -23.36
N GLN A 143 1.64 -17.29 -22.68
CA GLN A 143 2.94 -17.47 -23.35
C GLN A 143 2.99 -18.69 -24.27
N VAL A 144 2.24 -19.74 -23.94
CA VAL A 144 2.20 -20.99 -24.72
C VAL A 144 1.45 -20.83 -26.05
N THR A 145 0.61 -19.80 -26.20
CA THR A 145 -0.13 -19.53 -27.44
C THR A 145 0.62 -18.62 -28.42
N VAL A 146 1.81 -18.12 -28.08
CA VAL A 146 2.64 -17.25 -28.93
C VAL A 146 3.69 -17.96 -29.84
N PRO A 147 3.72 -19.29 -30.09
CA PRO A 147 4.65 -19.81 -31.09
C PRO A 147 4.03 -19.82 -32.50
N ALA A 148 4.76 -19.24 -33.46
CA ALA A 148 4.68 -19.48 -34.92
C ALA A 148 3.83 -18.55 -35.83
N ALA A 149 3.89 -17.22 -35.67
CA ALA A 149 3.36 -16.29 -36.70
C ALA A 149 4.36 -15.21 -37.18
N SER A 150 5.68 -15.36 -36.98
CA SER A 150 6.66 -14.33 -37.38
C SER A 150 7.85 -14.85 -38.21
N THR A 151 7.77 -16.04 -38.81
CA THR A 151 8.83 -16.59 -39.70
C THR A 151 8.29 -17.09 -41.04
N ALA A 152 7.26 -16.44 -41.60
CA ALA A 152 6.77 -16.74 -42.95
C ALA A 152 6.17 -15.51 -43.64
N ALA A 153 7.00 -14.51 -43.95
CA ALA A 153 6.73 -13.48 -44.95
C ALA A 153 8.04 -12.73 -45.30
N GLU A 154 8.98 -13.44 -45.93
CA GLU A 154 10.01 -12.84 -46.81
C GLU A 154 9.76 -13.33 -48.23
#